data_AF-A0A4Y7NGV5-F1
#
_entry.id   AF-A0A4Y7NGV5-F1
#
_cell.length_a   1.000
_cell.length_b   1.000
_cell.length_c   1.000
_cell.angle_alpha   90.00
_cell.angle_beta   90.00
_cell.angle_gamma   90.00
#
_symmetry.space_group_name_H-M   'P 1'
#
loop_
_entity.id
_entity.type
_entity.pdbx_description
1 polymer ?
#
loop_
_entity_poly.entity_id
_entity_poly.type
_entity_poly.pdbx_seq_one_letter_code
_entity_poly.pdbx_strand_id
1 'polypeptide(L)'
;MIMQLFELKEAQRVSMASNFMKKIEDFEEASRQNADEECQRKKLELQERLVPKTESQMDVEVTIQRLKEEARLRRQLKEDQIDRKLKEMQTIHEREQQEDMRRRTLDLQSIESKKRKSICIEKVESLLLNFNQSMNSCLEKELFLRTAQTKIDRVSALKAQFEIVVNQENSDDPLVSAVRSENILKQIEDLVSVVGQDIAKNNTMIQEKLASAERQSVTTLPSSVPTTSSSAPQQNETNQLRQQILEKPTNKKAEEEPLDIVQKDDLILYTQIQSELRQYEVSASAFSSDPSLKTLRFDLQKAVVHPVNEISDQSGQHLLDKLERLRSLLQGNPVIVGTKRVRATEHPGGLEYCTNLLARRMVQQGEDQVNVNPKAAFPIAAVIAELWLEFPLFGRLVLAHFYRQCPYLVPYYVPQQEGQSNEDYYKSLGYRYTGGKVEQQPAYLKRMSGVVRLYAAVMISLPRRQQPHPHGLDQAWRYLAALLNLPPRNEITAAILVEFLTVTGHAMTREYGKQFQKMLHLICTDYFVMIRNVTPKGSGGGPVTRLQEFLHESITKGGIAPPAGQLPPRFW
;
A
#
# COMPACT_ATOMS: atom_id res chain seq x y z
N MET A 1 47.00 3.99 15.75
CA MET A 1 45.87 4.81 15.25
C MET A 1 44.86 4.02 14.42
N ILE A 2 45.15 3.56 13.18
CA ILE A 2 44.16 2.81 12.36
C ILE A 2 43.72 1.50 13.03
N MET A 3 44.65 0.74 13.62
CA MET A 3 44.35 -0.51 14.33
C MET A 3 43.44 -0.29 15.55
N GLN A 4 43.74 0.74 16.36
CA GLN A 4 42.90 1.14 17.50
C GLN A 4 41.49 1.61 17.09
N LEU A 5 41.34 2.24 15.91
CA LEU A 5 40.02 2.58 15.35
C LEU A 5 39.25 1.35 14.85
N PHE A 6 39.94 0.26 14.51
CA PHE A 6 39.34 -1.03 14.20
C PHE A 6 38.87 -1.71 15.48
N GLU A 7 39.76 -1.83 16.47
CA GLU A 7 39.49 -2.39 17.81
C GLU A 7 38.32 -1.66 18.51
N LEU A 8 38.25 -0.32 18.45
CA LEU A 8 37.11 0.44 18.99
C LEU A 8 35.78 0.13 18.28
N LYS A 9 35.80 -0.04 16.96
CA LYS A 9 34.59 -0.41 16.19
C LYS A 9 34.18 -1.85 16.43
N GLU A 10 35.13 -2.73 16.69
CA GLU A 10 34.91 -4.13 17.02
C GLU A 10 34.36 -4.27 18.45
N ALA A 11 34.92 -3.53 19.41
CA ALA A 11 34.38 -3.42 20.77
C ALA A 11 32.97 -2.81 20.80
N GLN A 12 32.69 -1.78 19.99
CA GLN A 12 31.32 -1.23 19.83
C GLN A 12 30.35 -2.25 19.22
N ARG A 13 30.79 -3.09 18.27
CA ARG A 13 29.97 -4.19 17.71
C ARG A 13 29.65 -5.24 18.77
N VAL A 14 30.64 -5.69 19.53
CA VAL A 14 30.45 -6.64 20.63
C VAL A 14 29.55 -6.07 21.72
N SER A 15 29.71 -4.79 22.07
CA SER A 15 28.85 -4.09 23.04
C SER A 15 27.39 -3.98 22.56
N MET A 16 27.15 -3.65 21.30
CA MET A 16 25.79 -3.60 20.74
C MET A 16 25.16 -5.00 20.64
N ALA A 17 25.93 -6.02 20.25
CA ALA A 17 25.45 -7.41 20.26
C ALA A 17 25.13 -7.88 21.69
N SER A 18 25.96 -7.53 22.68
CA SER A 18 25.73 -7.81 24.10
C SER A 18 24.46 -7.13 24.64
N ASN A 19 24.24 -5.84 24.32
CA ASN A 19 23.01 -5.12 24.69
C ASN A 19 21.75 -5.71 24.03
N PHE A 20 21.88 -6.25 22.82
CA PHE A 20 20.78 -6.95 22.13
C PHE A 20 20.49 -8.32 22.75
N MET A 21 21.53 -9.12 23.02
CA MET A 21 21.41 -10.41 23.72
C MET A 21 20.74 -10.23 25.08
N LYS A 22 21.16 -9.21 25.84
CA LYS A 22 20.55 -8.88 27.13
C LYS A 22 19.06 -8.54 27.01
N LYS A 23 18.66 -7.71 26.04
CA LYS A 23 17.23 -7.42 25.79
C LYS A 23 16.41 -8.65 25.37
N ILE A 24 17.05 -9.67 24.78
CA ILE A 24 16.41 -10.97 24.52
C ILE A 24 16.32 -11.79 25.80
N GLU A 25 17.40 -11.91 26.58
CA GLU A 25 17.41 -12.64 27.86
C GLU A 25 16.39 -12.07 28.84
N ASP A 26 16.40 -10.75 29.08
CA ASP A 26 15.45 -10.02 29.94
C ASP A 26 13.99 -10.32 29.55
N PHE A 27 13.73 -10.58 28.26
CA PHE A 27 12.39 -10.91 27.75
C PHE A 27 12.06 -12.42 27.78
N GLU A 28 13.02 -13.28 27.44
CA GLU A 28 12.85 -14.73 27.54
C GLU A 28 12.67 -15.18 28.99
N GLU A 29 13.35 -14.55 29.94
CA GLU A 29 13.22 -14.82 31.37
C GLU A 29 11.80 -14.51 31.87
N ALA A 30 11.24 -13.35 31.48
CA ALA A 30 9.85 -13.00 31.73
C ALA A 30 8.85 -13.98 31.06
N SER A 31 9.20 -14.57 29.91
CA SER A 31 8.36 -15.57 29.25
C SER A 31 8.49 -16.97 29.86
N ARG A 32 9.68 -17.37 30.33
CA ARG A 32 9.94 -18.66 30.99
C ARG A 32 9.22 -18.74 32.33
N GLN A 33 9.30 -17.70 33.15
CA GLN A 33 8.61 -17.62 34.45
C GLN A 33 7.10 -17.90 34.32
N ASN A 34 6.42 -17.27 33.34
CA ASN A 34 4.99 -17.53 33.07
C ASN A 34 4.69 -18.97 32.62
N ALA A 35 5.59 -19.59 31.85
CA ALA A 35 5.40 -20.95 31.34
C ALA A 35 5.66 -22.03 32.42
N ASP A 36 6.66 -21.83 33.27
CA ASP A 36 7.00 -22.73 34.37
C ASP A 36 5.94 -22.73 35.46
N GLU A 37 5.35 -21.57 35.78
CA GLU A 37 4.17 -21.48 36.65
C GLU A 37 2.97 -22.28 36.10
N GLU A 38 2.69 -22.21 34.79
CA GLU A 38 1.62 -23.00 34.18
C GLU A 38 1.94 -24.51 34.16
N CYS A 39 3.22 -24.87 33.97
CA CYS A 39 3.70 -26.25 33.96
C CYS A 39 3.59 -26.90 35.36
N GLN A 40 4.04 -26.20 36.41
CA GLN A 40 3.95 -26.68 37.79
C GLN A 40 2.50 -26.89 38.22
N ARG A 41 1.58 -25.99 37.83
CA ARG A 41 0.14 -26.11 38.08
C ARG A 41 -0.45 -27.39 37.48
N LYS A 42 -0.11 -27.70 36.23
CA LYS A 42 -0.55 -28.95 35.55
C LYS A 42 0.10 -30.21 36.13
N LYS A 43 1.36 -30.11 36.59
CA LYS A 43 2.05 -31.23 37.24
C LYS A 43 1.39 -31.61 38.57
N LEU A 44 0.96 -30.62 39.36
CA LEU A 44 0.19 -30.84 40.58
C LEU A 44 -1.19 -31.48 40.26
N GLU A 45 -1.93 -30.97 39.28
CA GLU A 45 -3.22 -31.53 38.81
C GLU A 45 -3.08 -33.00 38.31
N LEU A 46 -1.90 -33.38 37.80
CA LEU A 46 -1.59 -34.75 37.37
C LEU A 46 -1.14 -35.66 38.52
N GLN A 47 -0.38 -35.16 39.50
CA GLN A 47 0.03 -35.96 40.67
C GLN A 47 -1.16 -36.31 41.56
N GLU A 48 -2.14 -35.42 41.71
CA GLU A 48 -3.37 -35.66 42.47
C GLU A 48 -4.25 -36.76 41.82
N ARG A 49 -4.10 -37.00 40.51
CA ARG A 49 -4.84 -38.01 39.74
C ARG A 49 -4.18 -39.41 39.71
N LEU A 50 -3.03 -39.60 40.34
CA LEU A 50 -2.19 -40.82 40.20
C LEU A 50 -1.95 -41.58 41.53
N VAL A 51 -2.98 -41.72 42.37
CA VAL A 51 -2.98 -42.71 43.46
C VAL A 51 -3.53 -44.05 42.92
N PRO A 52 -2.71 -45.12 42.81
CA PRO A 52 -3.13 -46.34 42.15
C PRO A 52 -3.93 -47.25 43.08
N LYS A 53 -5.14 -47.62 42.67
CA LYS A 53 -5.80 -48.86 43.13
C LYS A 53 -5.83 -49.86 41.98
N THR A 54 -5.48 -51.10 42.30
CA THR A 54 -5.63 -52.25 41.40
C THR A 54 -7.11 -52.52 41.17
N GLU A 55 -7.61 -52.12 40.01
CA GLU A 55 -8.99 -52.30 39.58
C GLU A 55 -9.08 -53.24 38.36
N SER A 56 -10.23 -53.89 38.20
CA SER A 56 -10.43 -54.93 37.19
C SER A 56 -10.47 -54.34 35.79
N GLN A 57 -10.21 -55.15 34.74
CA GLN A 57 -10.28 -54.70 33.34
C GLN A 57 -11.61 -53.99 33.00
N MET A 58 -12.71 -54.39 33.63
CA MET A 58 -14.03 -53.79 33.45
C MET A 58 -14.12 -52.36 34.03
N ASP A 59 -13.49 -52.11 35.18
CA ASP A 59 -13.43 -50.79 35.81
C ASP A 59 -12.52 -49.84 35.02
N VAL A 60 -11.42 -50.37 34.46
CA VAL A 60 -10.53 -49.65 33.55
C VAL A 60 -11.28 -49.21 32.29
N GLU A 61 -12.12 -50.07 31.70
CA GLU A 61 -12.92 -49.75 30.52
C GLU A 61 -13.99 -48.68 30.81
N VAL A 62 -14.71 -48.79 31.93
CA VAL A 62 -15.68 -47.77 32.39
C VAL A 62 -14.98 -46.43 32.66
N THR A 63 -13.79 -46.48 33.28
CA THR A 63 -12.97 -45.29 33.55
C THR A 63 -12.47 -44.65 32.24
N ILE A 64 -12.05 -45.45 31.25
CA ILE A 64 -11.68 -44.95 29.92
C ILE A 64 -12.87 -44.28 29.22
N GLN A 65 -14.09 -44.83 29.32
CA GLN A 65 -15.28 -44.17 28.76
C GLN A 65 -15.60 -42.85 29.48
N ARG A 66 -15.57 -42.85 30.82
CA ARG A 66 -15.78 -41.62 31.62
C ARG A 66 -14.73 -40.54 31.29
N LEU A 67 -13.46 -40.92 31.14
CA LEU A 67 -12.38 -40.00 30.76
C LEU A 67 -12.52 -39.50 29.32
N LYS A 68 -13.01 -40.32 28.37
CA LYS A 68 -13.32 -39.89 27.00
C LYS A 68 -14.43 -38.83 26.99
N GLU A 69 -15.50 -39.03 27.76
CA GLU A 69 -16.61 -38.08 27.80
C GLU A 69 -16.25 -36.81 28.60
N GLU A 70 -15.49 -36.91 29.69
CA GLU A 70 -14.92 -35.74 30.37
C GLU A 70 -13.95 -34.97 29.44
N ALA A 71 -13.13 -35.66 28.63
CA ALA A 71 -12.27 -35.03 27.63
C ALA A 71 -13.03 -34.45 26.42
N ARG A 72 -14.28 -34.87 26.20
CA ARG A 72 -15.19 -34.30 25.20
C ARG A 72 -15.85 -33.04 25.75
N LEU A 73 -16.41 -33.09 26.97
CA LEU A 73 -16.92 -31.93 27.70
C LEU A 73 -15.85 -30.86 27.90
N ARG A 74 -14.63 -31.22 28.34
CA ARG A 74 -13.49 -30.27 28.46
C ARG A 74 -13.07 -29.65 27.12
N ARG A 75 -13.30 -30.33 25.98
CA ARG A 75 -13.08 -29.76 24.64
C ARG A 75 -14.17 -28.76 24.29
N GLN A 76 -15.44 -29.16 24.43
CA GLN A 76 -16.60 -28.31 24.15
C GLN A 76 -16.59 -27.05 25.02
N LEU A 77 -16.28 -27.15 26.32
CA LEU A 77 -16.22 -26.00 27.23
C LEU A 77 -15.06 -25.04 26.89
N LYS A 78 -13.97 -25.54 26.30
CA LYS A 78 -12.88 -24.70 25.74
C LYS A 78 -13.29 -24.05 24.42
N GLU A 79 -14.01 -24.77 23.56
CA GLU A 79 -14.56 -24.27 22.31
C GLU A 79 -15.57 -23.12 22.60
N ASP A 80 -16.50 -23.32 23.54
CA ASP A 80 -17.42 -22.29 24.03
C ASP A 80 -16.72 -21.09 24.69
N GLN A 81 -15.53 -21.28 25.28
CA GLN A 81 -14.72 -20.17 25.80
C GLN A 81 -13.99 -19.41 24.69
N ILE A 82 -13.49 -20.13 23.67
CA ILE A 82 -12.88 -19.54 22.49
C ILE A 82 -13.92 -18.71 21.73
N ASP A 83 -15.11 -19.26 21.48
CA ASP A 83 -16.21 -18.56 20.78
C ASP A 83 -16.71 -17.32 21.53
N ARG A 84 -16.79 -17.37 22.87
CA ARG A 84 -17.10 -16.19 23.69
C ARG A 84 -16.03 -15.12 23.55
N LYS A 85 -14.75 -15.48 23.67
CA LYS A 85 -13.65 -14.53 23.46
C LYS A 85 -13.57 -14.03 22.03
N LEU A 86 -13.96 -14.83 21.03
CA LEU A 86 -14.00 -14.41 19.63
C LEU A 86 -15.06 -13.32 19.42
N LYS A 87 -16.24 -13.47 20.02
CA LYS A 87 -17.32 -12.46 19.99
C LYS A 87 -16.95 -11.19 20.78
N GLU A 88 -16.30 -11.33 21.93
CA GLU A 88 -15.75 -10.17 22.67
C GLU A 88 -14.72 -9.43 21.82
N MET A 89 -13.76 -10.13 21.21
CA MET A 89 -12.78 -9.53 20.31
C MET A 89 -13.41 -8.88 19.06
N GLN A 90 -14.43 -9.51 18.47
CA GLN A 90 -15.18 -8.92 17.35
C GLN A 90 -15.89 -7.62 17.76
N THR A 91 -16.61 -7.61 18.87
CA THR A 91 -17.32 -6.40 19.34
C THR A 91 -16.38 -5.29 19.82
N ILE A 92 -15.18 -5.62 20.34
CA ILE A 92 -14.12 -4.64 20.61
C ILE A 92 -13.60 -4.06 19.29
N HIS A 93 -13.29 -4.91 18.30
CA HIS A 93 -12.77 -4.48 17.02
C HIS A 93 -13.78 -3.62 16.23
N GLU A 94 -15.08 -3.94 16.28
CA GLU A 94 -16.15 -3.13 15.71
C GLU A 94 -16.24 -1.74 16.36
N ARG A 95 -16.05 -1.64 17.69
CA ARG A 95 -15.99 -0.34 18.39
C ARG A 95 -14.76 0.46 18.01
N GLU A 96 -13.58 -0.16 17.99
CA GLU A 96 -12.33 0.49 17.57
C GLU A 96 -12.43 1.03 16.13
N GLN A 97 -12.99 0.24 15.20
CA GLN A 97 -13.26 0.71 13.84
C GLN A 97 -14.25 1.88 13.81
N GLN A 98 -15.31 1.84 14.62
CA GLN A 98 -16.31 2.91 14.67
C GLN A 98 -15.75 4.21 15.28
N GLU A 99 -14.87 4.12 16.28
CA GLU A 99 -14.16 5.26 16.87
C GLU A 99 -13.12 5.86 15.90
N ASP A 100 -12.33 5.03 15.21
CA ASP A 100 -11.36 5.50 14.23
C ASP A 100 -12.04 6.16 13.01
N MET A 101 -13.16 5.59 12.53
CA MET A 101 -13.98 6.22 11.49
C MET A 101 -14.58 7.57 11.92
N ARG A 102 -15.04 7.70 13.18
CA ARG A 102 -15.49 8.99 13.72
C ARG A 102 -14.35 10.00 13.79
N ARG A 103 -13.18 9.59 14.27
CA ARG A 103 -11.99 10.44 14.37
C ARG A 103 -11.55 10.98 13.02
N ARG A 104 -11.40 10.10 12.02
CA ARG A 104 -11.08 10.49 10.63
C ARG A 104 -12.12 11.44 10.03
N THR A 105 -13.40 11.25 10.37
CA THR A 105 -14.48 12.14 9.91
C THR A 105 -14.34 13.55 10.52
N LEU A 106 -14.06 13.65 11.81
CA LEU A 106 -13.80 14.93 12.49
C LEU A 106 -12.53 15.62 11.97
N ASP A 107 -11.46 14.88 11.72
CA ASP A 107 -10.21 15.42 11.16
C ASP A 107 -10.45 16.01 9.75
N LEU A 108 -11.17 15.30 8.87
CA LEU A 108 -11.57 15.80 7.55
C LEU A 108 -12.46 17.06 7.64
N GLN A 109 -13.42 17.08 8.57
CA GLN A 109 -14.26 18.26 8.82
C GLN A 109 -13.47 19.45 9.36
N SER A 110 -12.43 19.21 10.16
CA SER A 110 -11.51 20.23 10.67
C SER A 110 -10.67 20.86 9.55
N ILE A 111 -10.13 20.04 8.64
CA ILE A 111 -9.38 20.50 7.46
C ILE A 111 -10.29 21.33 6.53
N GLU A 112 -11.49 20.83 6.23
CA GLU A 112 -12.48 21.54 5.39
C GLU A 112 -12.96 22.85 6.04
N SER A 113 -13.16 22.87 7.37
CA SER A 113 -13.49 24.09 8.11
C SER A 113 -12.39 25.16 7.99
N LYS A 114 -11.11 24.78 8.22
CA LYS A 114 -9.95 25.67 8.06
C LYS A 114 -9.86 26.25 6.64
N LYS A 115 -10.06 25.40 5.63
CA LYS A 115 -10.07 25.79 4.21
C LYS A 115 -11.18 26.80 3.88
N ARG A 116 -12.42 26.54 4.33
CA ARG A 116 -13.56 27.47 4.14
C ARG A 116 -13.34 28.81 4.83
N LYS A 117 -12.81 28.79 6.06
CA LYS A 117 -12.43 30.01 6.80
C LYS A 117 -11.39 30.83 6.04
N SER A 118 -10.34 30.20 5.50
CA SER A 118 -9.33 30.88 4.66
C SER A 118 -9.96 31.60 3.46
N ILE A 119 -10.83 30.90 2.72
CA ILE A 119 -11.56 31.48 1.57
C ILE A 119 -12.44 32.66 2.01
N CYS A 120 -13.05 32.58 3.21
CA CYS A 120 -13.84 33.69 3.73
C CYS A 120 -12.98 34.90 4.10
N ILE A 121 -11.80 34.70 4.70
CA ILE A 121 -10.86 35.79 5.04
C ILE A 121 -10.46 36.54 3.76
N GLU A 122 -9.96 35.83 2.75
CA GLU A 122 -9.56 36.40 1.45
C GLU A 122 -10.70 37.21 0.80
N LYS A 123 -11.95 36.71 0.88
CA LYS A 123 -13.13 37.41 0.36
C LYS A 123 -13.51 38.65 1.17
N VAL A 124 -13.46 38.60 2.51
CA VAL A 124 -13.75 39.76 3.35
C VAL A 124 -12.72 40.86 3.12
N GLU A 125 -11.43 40.53 3.04
CA GLU A 125 -10.37 41.49 2.74
C GLU A 125 -10.57 42.16 1.37
N SER A 126 -10.86 41.38 0.34
CA SER A 126 -11.15 41.88 -1.01
C SER A 126 -12.38 42.80 -1.05
N LEU A 127 -13.48 42.41 -0.39
CA LEU A 127 -14.69 43.23 -0.29
C LEU A 127 -14.44 44.57 0.44
N LEU A 128 -13.69 44.54 1.55
CA LEU A 128 -13.35 45.74 2.31
C LEU A 128 -12.39 46.66 1.54
N LEU A 129 -11.48 46.12 0.73
CA LEU A 129 -10.63 46.91 -0.16
C LEU A 129 -11.47 47.63 -1.23
N ASN A 130 -12.35 46.90 -1.92
CA ASN A 130 -13.25 47.45 -2.94
C ASN A 130 -14.23 48.48 -2.36
N PHE A 131 -14.72 48.25 -1.14
CA PHE A 131 -15.56 49.19 -0.39
C PHE A 131 -14.82 50.50 -0.11
N ASN A 132 -13.58 50.43 0.39
CA ASN A 132 -12.76 51.63 0.64
C ASN A 132 -12.44 52.40 -0.64
N GLN A 133 -12.18 51.70 -1.76
CA GLN A 133 -11.99 52.35 -3.07
C GLN A 133 -13.26 53.08 -3.52
N SER A 134 -14.43 52.45 -3.37
CA SER A 134 -15.74 53.06 -3.68
C SER A 134 -16.01 54.29 -2.80
N MET A 135 -15.72 54.20 -1.50
CA MET A 135 -15.84 55.33 -0.56
C MET A 135 -14.88 56.49 -0.86
N ASN A 136 -13.79 56.25 -1.61
CA ASN A 136 -12.85 57.28 -2.05
C ASN A 136 -13.22 57.90 -3.41
N SER A 137 -14.03 57.22 -4.23
CA SER A 137 -14.58 57.78 -5.47
C SER A 137 -15.90 58.54 -5.29
N CYS A 138 -16.37 58.70 -4.05
CA CYS A 138 -17.62 59.39 -3.73
C CYS A 138 -17.47 60.92 -3.76
N LEU A 139 -18.30 61.59 -4.58
CA LEU A 139 -18.42 63.05 -4.64
C LEU A 139 -19.23 63.59 -3.45
N GLU A 140 -18.89 64.79 -2.97
CA GLU A 140 -19.45 65.39 -1.72
C GLU A 140 -19.42 64.43 -0.52
N LYS A 141 -18.28 63.73 -0.34
CA LYS A 141 -18.07 62.67 0.65
C LYS A 141 -18.58 62.99 2.07
N GLU A 142 -18.45 64.21 2.57
CA GLU A 142 -18.97 64.59 3.90
C GLU A 142 -20.50 64.55 4.00
N LEU A 143 -21.22 64.99 2.97
CA LEU A 143 -22.68 64.93 2.94
C LEU A 143 -23.17 63.49 2.79
N PHE A 144 -22.51 62.69 1.93
CA PHE A 144 -22.82 61.27 1.77
C PHE A 144 -22.54 60.45 3.04
N LEU A 145 -21.43 60.72 3.74
CA LEU A 145 -21.12 60.05 5.00
C LEU A 145 -22.23 60.25 6.04
N ARG A 146 -22.79 61.47 6.16
CA ARG A 146 -23.90 61.75 7.09
C ARG A 146 -25.18 60.97 6.78
N THR A 147 -25.46 60.66 5.52
CA THR A 147 -26.66 59.89 5.13
C THR A 147 -26.43 58.38 5.13
N ALA A 148 -25.19 57.93 4.94
CA ALA A 148 -24.81 56.51 4.90
C ALA A 148 -24.27 55.95 6.23
N GLN A 149 -23.99 56.80 7.23
CA GLN A 149 -23.27 56.47 8.48
C GLN A 149 -23.73 55.14 9.12
N THR A 150 -25.03 54.96 9.34
CA THR A 150 -25.60 53.76 9.97
C THR A 150 -25.29 52.46 9.21
N LYS A 151 -25.15 52.52 7.88
CA LYS A 151 -24.74 51.37 7.04
C LYS A 151 -23.25 51.09 7.18
N ILE A 152 -22.42 52.14 7.22
CA ILE A 152 -20.96 52.05 7.37
C ILE A 152 -20.57 51.49 8.75
N ASP A 153 -21.24 51.95 9.80
CA ASP A 153 -21.08 51.41 11.16
C ASP A 153 -21.49 49.94 11.23
N ARG A 154 -22.55 49.55 10.49
CA ARG A 154 -22.99 48.16 10.40
C ARG A 154 -21.99 47.27 9.64
N VAL A 155 -21.33 47.75 8.58
CA VAL A 155 -20.20 47.02 7.94
C VAL A 155 -19.07 46.82 8.94
N SER A 156 -18.70 47.87 9.68
CA SER A 156 -17.63 47.80 10.70
C SER A 156 -17.97 46.82 11.83
N ALA A 157 -19.21 46.79 12.30
CA ALA A 157 -19.69 45.83 13.29
C ALA A 157 -19.68 44.38 12.77
N LEU A 158 -20.07 44.15 11.50
CA LEU A 158 -20.02 42.82 10.88
C LEU A 158 -18.58 42.32 10.68
N LYS A 159 -17.63 43.21 10.34
CA LYS A 159 -16.19 42.89 10.28
C LYS A 159 -15.67 42.40 11.64
N ALA A 160 -15.98 43.12 12.73
CA ALA A 160 -15.58 42.71 14.07
C ALA A 160 -16.22 41.36 14.49
N GLN A 161 -17.47 41.11 14.11
CA GLN A 161 -18.13 39.82 14.35
C GLN A 161 -17.49 38.68 13.54
N PHE A 162 -17.08 38.94 12.30
CA PHE A 162 -16.36 37.98 11.46
C PHE A 162 -15.02 37.58 12.08
N GLU A 163 -14.22 38.55 12.52
CA GLU A 163 -12.91 38.33 13.16
C GLU A 163 -13.01 37.47 14.44
N ILE A 164 -14.09 37.62 15.20
CA ILE A 164 -14.34 36.76 16.38
C ILE A 164 -14.70 35.34 15.94
N VAL A 165 -15.64 35.19 15.00
CA VAL A 165 -16.18 33.87 14.60
C VAL A 165 -15.16 33.04 13.83
N VAL A 166 -14.34 33.64 12.98
CA VAL A 166 -13.36 32.90 12.17
C VAL A 166 -12.28 32.26 13.06
N ASN A 167 -11.92 32.92 14.16
CA ASN A 167 -10.94 32.44 15.15
C ASN A 167 -11.54 31.49 16.21
N GLN A 168 -12.84 31.23 16.20
CA GLN A 168 -13.45 30.22 17.10
C GLN A 168 -13.16 28.81 16.61
N GLU A 169 -12.46 28.03 17.43
CA GLU A 169 -12.35 26.58 17.27
C GLU A 169 -13.44 25.86 18.07
N ASN A 170 -14.06 24.84 17.47
CA ASN A 170 -15.01 23.96 18.11
C ASN A 170 -14.55 22.53 17.85
N SER A 171 -14.23 21.78 18.90
CA SER A 171 -13.72 20.41 18.83
C SER A 171 -14.76 19.41 18.34
N ASP A 172 -16.03 19.67 18.65
CA ASP A 172 -17.11 18.69 18.52
C ASP A 172 -17.88 18.86 17.21
N ASP A 173 -17.90 20.09 16.67
CA ASP A 173 -18.37 20.40 15.31
C ASP A 173 -17.52 21.53 14.70
N PRO A 174 -16.45 21.19 13.97
CA PRO A 174 -15.58 22.17 13.34
C PRO A 174 -16.29 23.06 12.29
N LEU A 175 -17.34 22.55 11.64
CA LEU A 175 -17.99 23.20 10.50
C LEU A 175 -18.91 24.35 10.90
N VAL A 176 -19.53 24.31 12.08
CA VAL A 176 -20.41 25.39 12.59
C VAL A 176 -19.75 26.78 12.52
N SER A 177 -18.47 26.87 12.88
CA SER A 177 -17.72 28.13 12.84
C SER A 177 -17.45 28.63 11.41
N ALA A 178 -17.23 27.71 10.45
CA ALA A 178 -17.07 28.04 9.04
C ALA A 178 -18.40 28.52 8.42
N VAL A 179 -19.52 27.80 8.62
CA VAL A 179 -20.85 28.19 8.13
C VAL A 179 -21.27 29.55 8.71
N ARG A 180 -20.97 29.82 9.97
CA ARG A 180 -21.23 31.13 10.59
C ARG A 180 -20.36 32.24 9.97
N SER A 181 -19.11 31.94 9.60
CA SER A 181 -18.23 32.87 8.88
C SER A 181 -18.77 33.19 7.48
N GLU A 182 -19.23 32.17 6.74
CA GLU A 182 -19.88 32.31 5.42
C GLU A 182 -21.14 33.21 5.49
N ASN A 183 -21.99 33.01 6.50
CA ASN A 183 -23.18 33.83 6.72
C ASN A 183 -22.89 35.29 7.09
N ILE A 184 -21.77 35.58 7.76
CA ILE A 184 -21.36 36.96 8.06
C ILE A 184 -20.73 37.60 6.82
N LEU A 185 -19.88 36.87 6.08
CA LEU A 185 -19.36 37.28 4.78
C LEU A 185 -20.49 37.70 3.84
N LYS A 186 -21.59 36.92 3.76
CA LYS A 186 -22.72 37.26 2.89
C LYS A 186 -23.40 38.57 3.28
N GLN A 187 -23.60 38.80 4.59
CA GLN A 187 -24.13 40.08 5.09
C GLN A 187 -23.21 41.27 4.79
N ILE A 188 -21.89 41.08 4.83
CA ILE A 188 -20.91 42.11 4.44
C ILE A 188 -21.03 42.39 2.93
N GLU A 189 -21.04 41.36 2.08
CA GLU A 189 -21.18 41.47 0.62
C GLU A 189 -22.44 42.25 0.22
N ASP A 190 -23.60 41.87 0.77
CA ASP A 190 -24.88 42.50 0.44
C ASP A 190 -24.91 43.98 0.89
N LEU A 191 -24.37 44.29 2.07
CA LEU A 191 -24.35 45.65 2.59
C LEU A 191 -23.33 46.55 1.87
N VAL A 192 -22.16 46.02 1.51
CA VAL A 192 -21.16 46.70 0.67
C VAL A 192 -21.74 47.00 -0.72
N SER A 193 -22.46 46.05 -1.32
CA SER A 193 -23.16 46.23 -2.60
C SER A 193 -24.20 47.36 -2.53
N VAL A 194 -25.03 47.39 -1.49
CA VAL A 194 -26.02 48.47 -1.27
C VAL A 194 -25.36 49.83 -1.14
N VAL A 195 -24.29 49.96 -0.34
CA VAL A 195 -23.58 51.25 -0.21
C VAL A 195 -22.89 51.65 -1.51
N GLY A 196 -22.31 50.70 -2.26
CA GLY A 196 -21.76 50.95 -3.59
C GLY A 196 -22.79 51.51 -4.59
N GLN A 197 -24.02 50.98 -4.57
CA GLN A 197 -25.13 51.50 -5.38
C GLN A 197 -25.56 52.91 -4.94
N ASP A 198 -25.56 53.20 -3.63
CA ASP A 198 -25.89 54.53 -3.12
C ASP A 198 -24.81 55.56 -3.49
N ILE A 199 -23.52 55.19 -3.45
CA ILE A 199 -22.41 56.03 -3.95
C ILE A 199 -22.59 56.33 -5.44
N ALA A 200 -22.90 55.32 -6.25
CA ALA A 200 -23.11 55.49 -7.69
C ALA A 200 -24.27 56.48 -7.98
N LYS A 201 -25.41 56.34 -7.30
CA LYS A 201 -26.57 57.25 -7.41
C LYS A 201 -26.23 58.67 -6.95
N ASN A 202 -25.47 58.82 -5.87
CA ASN A 202 -25.03 60.13 -5.39
C ASN A 202 -24.12 60.82 -6.42
N ASN A 203 -23.15 60.09 -6.96
CA ASN A 203 -22.24 60.59 -7.99
C ASN A 203 -22.98 61.01 -9.27
N THR A 204 -23.95 60.22 -9.76
CA THR A 204 -24.75 60.62 -10.93
C THR A 204 -25.59 61.86 -10.64
N MET A 205 -26.25 61.96 -9.48
CA MET A 205 -27.06 63.13 -9.13
C MET A 205 -26.22 64.41 -9.01
N ILE A 206 -24.99 64.32 -8.51
CA ILE A 206 -24.06 65.46 -8.44
C ILE A 206 -23.56 65.85 -9.83
N GLN A 207 -23.21 64.87 -10.69
CA GLN A 207 -22.81 65.14 -12.07
C GLN A 207 -23.94 65.78 -12.89
N GLU A 208 -25.20 65.35 -12.71
CA GLU A 208 -26.37 65.97 -13.34
C GLU A 208 -26.61 67.41 -12.85
N LYS A 209 -26.41 67.68 -11.55
CA LYS A 209 -26.45 69.05 -10.99
C LYS A 209 -25.35 69.94 -11.58
N LEU A 210 -24.12 69.44 -11.72
CA LEU A 210 -23.01 70.18 -12.32
C LEU A 210 -23.30 70.49 -13.80
N ALA A 211 -23.72 69.49 -14.58
CA ALA A 211 -24.05 69.65 -16.00
C ALA A 211 -25.28 70.55 -16.24
N SER A 212 -26.25 70.59 -15.32
CA SER A 212 -27.39 71.52 -15.40
C SER A 212 -27.04 72.94 -14.97
N ALA A 213 -26.13 73.12 -14.01
CA ALA A 213 -25.56 74.43 -13.67
C ALA A 213 -24.72 75.02 -14.82
N GLU A 214 -23.90 74.21 -15.50
CA GLU A 214 -23.17 74.63 -16.72
C GLU A 214 -24.12 75.02 -17.85
N ARG A 215 -25.25 74.31 -18.04
CA ARG A 215 -26.25 74.69 -19.05
C ARG A 215 -26.98 76.00 -18.74
N GLN A 216 -27.02 76.44 -17.48
CA GLN A 216 -27.62 77.73 -17.11
C GLN A 216 -26.65 78.92 -17.28
N SER A 217 -25.36 78.70 -17.49
CA SER A 217 -24.37 79.78 -17.70
C SER A 217 -24.22 80.22 -19.16
N VAL A 218 -24.90 79.57 -20.12
CA VAL A 218 -24.80 79.87 -21.56
C VAL A 218 -26.06 80.57 -22.08
N THR A 219 -26.34 81.78 -21.57
CA THR A 219 -27.36 82.69 -22.15
C THR A 219 -26.83 84.14 -22.28
N THR A 220 -25.81 84.33 -23.12
CA THR A 220 -25.42 85.64 -23.70
C THR A 220 -24.59 85.42 -24.97
N LEU A 221 -24.96 86.11 -26.05
CA LEU A 221 -24.36 86.12 -27.41
C LEU A 221 -23.61 87.46 -27.63
N PRO A 222 -22.76 87.70 -28.69
CA PRO A 222 -22.85 87.10 -30.04
C PRO A 222 -21.56 86.87 -30.91
N SER A 223 -21.75 86.10 -32.00
CA SER A 223 -21.17 86.24 -33.37
C SER A 223 -19.66 86.29 -33.69
N SER A 224 -19.18 85.27 -34.45
CA SER A 224 -18.67 85.41 -35.85
C SER A 224 -18.30 84.04 -36.49
N VAL A 225 -18.10 84.00 -37.82
CA VAL A 225 -18.28 82.85 -38.75
C VAL A 225 -17.24 82.96 -39.90
N PRO A 226 -16.93 81.97 -40.78
CA PRO A 226 -16.83 80.49 -40.72
C PRO A 226 -15.39 79.98 -41.09
N THR A 227 -15.18 78.66 -41.31
CA THR A 227 -14.86 78.08 -42.65
C THR A 227 -14.71 76.54 -42.59
N THR A 228 -15.10 75.87 -43.69
CA THR A 228 -15.25 74.42 -43.94
C THR A 228 -13.98 73.65 -44.32
N SER A 229 -13.92 72.35 -43.97
CA SER A 229 -13.61 71.18 -44.85
C SER A 229 -13.18 69.97 -43.99
N SER A 230 -13.97 68.90 -43.79
CA SER A 230 -14.26 67.77 -44.70
C SER A 230 -13.08 66.82 -44.98
N SER A 231 -13.03 65.66 -44.30
CA SER A 231 -12.84 64.33 -44.94
C SER A 231 -12.88 63.19 -43.92
N ALA A 232 -14.01 62.48 -43.90
CA ALA A 232 -14.04 61.03 -43.77
C ALA A 232 -14.39 60.48 -45.19
N PRO A 233 -14.53 59.16 -45.46
CA PRO A 233 -14.49 58.02 -44.54
C PRO A 233 -13.72 56.79 -45.10
N GLN A 234 -14.00 55.61 -44.52
CA GLN A 234 -13.94 54.25 -45.10
C GLN A 234 -12.70 53.38 -44.76
N GLN A 235 -12.84 52.08 -44.42
CA GLN A 235 -14.04 51.26 -44.10
C GLN A 235 -13.66 49.91 -43.43
N ASN A 236 -14.60 49.31 -42.67
CA ASN A 236 -14.93 47.86 -42.58
C ASN A 236 -13.84 46.84 -42.09
N GLU A 237 -14.10 45.60 -41.61
CA GLU A 237 -15.24 44.76 -41.14
C GLU A 237 -14.64 43.47 -40.49
N THR A 238 -15.28 42.62 -39.65
CA THR A 238 -16.46 42.70 -38.75
C THR A 238 -16.47 41.50 -37.76
N ASN A 239 -17.46 41.44 -36.85
CA ASN A 239 -17.93 40.30 -36.01
C ASN A 239 -17.84 38.87 -36.65
N GLN A 240 -17.85 37.72 -35.95
CA GLN A 240 -17.84 37.31 -34.53
C GLN A 240 -17.64 35.77 -34.40
N LEU A 241 -17.35 35.30 -33.17
CA LEU A 241 -17.68 33.98 -32.56
C LEU A 241 -16.85 32.68 -32.81
N ARG A 242 -16.40 32.15 -31.65
CA ARG A 242 -16.31 30.74 -31.17
C ARG A 242 -15.08 29.82 -31.37
N GLN A 243 -14.54 29.46 -30.18
CA GLN A 243 -14.08 28.13 -29.71
C GLN A 243 -12.74 27.52 -30.16
N GLN A 244 -11.83 27.40 -29.18
CA GLN A 244 -11.00 26.25 -28.74
C GLN A 244 -9.69 26.81 -28.14
N ILE A 245 -9.44 26.63 -26.83
CA ILE A 245 -8.72 25.49 -26.24
C ILE A 245 -7.34 25.29 -26.90
N LEU A 246 -6.30 25.82 -26.26
CA LEU A 246 -5.01 25.14 -26.18
C LEU A 246 -4.35 25.43 -24.83
N GLU A 247 -3.65 24.43 -24.31
CA GLU A 247 -3.18 24.39 -22.93
C GLU A 247 -1.71 24.84 -22.79
N LYS A 248 -1.39 25.45 -21.63
CA LYS A 248 -0.23 25.22 -20.72
C LYS A 248 1.15 24.80 -21.30
N PRO A 249 2.28 25.18 -20.64
CA PRO A 249 2.39 25.19 -19.18
C PRO A 249 3.17 26.34 -18.51
N THR A 250 2.69 26.72 -17.32
CA THR A 250 3.51 27.38 -16.31
C THR A 250 3.45 26.58 -15.00
N ASN A 251 4.63 26.29 -14.46
CA ASN A 251 4.84 25.50 -13.24
C ASN A 251 4.08 26.07 -12.03
N LYS A 252 3.31 25.23 -11.34
CA LYS A 252 3.03 25.36 -9.90
C LYS A 252 3.06 23.97 -9.27
N LYS A 253 3.91 23.80 -8.24
CA LYS A 253 3.96 22.58 -7.43
C LYS A 253 2.64 22.45 -6.67
N ALA A 254 2.02 21.29 -6.73
CA ALA A 254 1.01 20.89 -5.77
C ALA A 254 1.73 20.31 -4.55
N GLU A 255 1.33 20.73 -3.36
CA GLU A 255 1.68 20.03 -2.13
C GLU A 255 0.71 18.85 -2.01
N GLU A 256 1.17 17.64 -2.36
CA GLU A 256 0.47 16.39 -2.08
C GLU A 256 0.57 16.12 -0.57
N GLU A 257 -0.56 16.05 0.15
CA GLU A 257 -0.57 15.45 1.50
C GLU A 257 -0.09 14.00 1.39
N PRO A 258 0.86 13.54 2.23
CA PRO A 258 1.48 12.23 2.04
C PRO A 258 0.53 11.09 2.44
N LEU A 259 0.13 10.29 1.45
CA LEU A 259 -0.30 8.91 1.66
C LEU A 259 0.91 8.08 2.13
N ASP A 260 1.10 8.05 3.45
CA ASP A 260 2.33 7.70 4.19
C ASP A 260 2.77 6.22 4.15
N ILE A 261 2.53 5.48 3.05
CA ILE A 261 2.67 4.00 3.03
C ILE A 261 3.20 3.40 1.70
N VAL A 262 3.66 4.18 0.71
CA VAL A 262 4.21 3.57 -0.54
C VAL A 262 5.29 4.42 -1.22
N GLN A 263 6.38 3.78 -1.68
CA GLN A 263 7.30 4.43 -2.64
C GLN A 263 6.62 4.53 -4.02
N LYS A 264 6.52 5.75 -4.56
CA LYS A 264 5.81 6.07 -5.81
C LYS A 264 6.25 5.18 -6.99
N ASP A 265 7.55 4.91 -7.09
CA ASP A 265 8.15 4.08 -8.14
C ASP A 265 7.69 2.61 -8.06
N ASP A 266 7.59 2.04 -6.86
CA ASP A 266 7.19 0.64 -6.68
C ASP A 266 5.69 0.46 -7.00
N LEU A 267 4.86 1.47 -6.68
CA LEU A 267 3.44 1.50 -7.07
C LEU A 267 3.26 1.59 -8.59
N ILE A 268 4.06 2.42 -9.27
CA ILE A 268 4.06 2.53 -10.73
C ILE A 268 4.48 1.19 -11.36
N LEU A 269 5.57 0.60 -10.89
CA LEU A 269 6.08 -0.68 -11.37
C LEU A 269 5.05 -1.82 -11.19
N TYR A 270 4.44 -1.92 -10.01
CA TYR A 270 3.38 -2.89 -9.74
C TYR A 270 2.18 -2.69 -10.68
N THR A 271 1.70 -1.45 -10.81
CA THR A 271 0.53 -1.12 -11.65
C THR A 271 0.80 -1.47 -13.11
N GLN A 272 2.00 -1.16 -13.61
CA GLN A 272 2.43 -1.52 -14.96
C GLN A 272 2.46 -3.05 -15.16
N ILE A 273 3.14 -3.78 -14.27
CA ILE A 273 3.28 -5.24 -14.36
C ILE A 273 1.90 -5.94 -14.33
N GLN A 274 0.99 -5.50 -13.46
CA GLN A 274 -0.37 -6.04 -13.40
C GLN A 274 -1.22 -5.66 -14.63
N SER A 275 -0.98 -4.49 -15.22
CA SER A 275 -1.64 -4.07 -16.47
C SER A 275 -1.21 -4.93 -17.66
N GLU A 276 0.10 -5.16 -17.80
CA GLU A 276 0.65 -6.02 -18.84
C GLU A 276 0.17 -7.47 -18.71
N LEU A 277 0.10 -8.01 -17.48
CA LEU A 277 -0.49 -9.34 -17.24
C LEU A 277 -1.96 -9.41 -17.69
N ARG A 278 -2.78 -8.40 -17.39
CA ARG A 278 -4.19 -8.36 -17.84
C ARG A 278 -4.29 -8.30 -19.36
N GLN A 279 -3.50 -7.45 -20.02
CA GLN A 279 -3.48 -7.36 -21.49
C GLN A 279 -3.07 -8.69 -22.14
N TYR A 280 -2.08 -9.37 -21.56
CA TYR A 280 -1.62 -10.67 -22.03
C TYR A 280 -2.65 -11.79 -21.76
N GLU A 281 -3.32 -11.77 -20.62
CA GLU A 281 -4.44 -12.68 -20.31
C GLU A 281 -5.62 -12.49 -21.26
N VAL A 282 -5.93 -11.25 -21.70
CA VAL A 282 -6.93 -10.97 -22.74
C VAL A 282 -6.50 -11.53 -24.10
N SER A 283 -5.24 -11.32 -24.52
CA SER A 283 -4.72 -11.89 -25.76
C SER A 283 -4.80 -13.43 -25.78
N ALA A 284 -4.35 -14.09 -24.72
CA ALA A 284 -4.43 -15.54 -24.56
C ALA A 284 -5.86 -16.08 -24.40
N SER A 285 -6.83 -15.23 -24.02
CA SER A 285 -8.22 -15.64 -23.80
C SER A 285 -8.94 -16.09 -25.07
N ALA A 286 -8.59 -15.51 -26.22
CA ALA A 286 -9.15 -15.91 -27.52
C ALA A 286 -8.84 -17.39 -27.82
N PHE A 287 -7.58 -17.81 -27.66
CA PHE A 287 -7.17 -19.21 -27.76
C PHE A 287 -7.78 -20.07 -26.64
N SER A 288 -7.74 -19.59 -25.39
CA SER A 288 -8.15 -20.37 -24.23
C SER A 288 -9.66 -20.62 -24.16
N SER A 289 -10.49 -19.84 -24.86
CA SER A 289 -11.96 -19.92 -24.79
C SER A 289 -12.59 -20.68 -25.95
N ASP A 290 -11.85 -20.92 -27.04
CA ASP A 290 -12.34 -21.63 -28.22
C ASP A 290 -12.63 -23.12 -27.91
N PRO A 291 -13.89 -23.59 -28.06
CA PRO A 291 -14.24 -25.00 -27.85
C PRO A 291 -13.59 -25.96 -28.85
N SER A 292 -13.30 -25.52 -30.08
CA SER A 292 -12.70 -26.34 -31.14
C SER A 292 -11.26 -26.72 -30.81
N LEU A 293 -10.53 -25.82 -30.13
CA LEU A 293 -9.13 -26.00 -29.74
C LEU A 293 -8.96 -26.84 -28.47
N LYS A 294 -10.04 -27.41 -27.90
CA LYS A 294 -10.01 -28.16 -26.62
C LYS A 294 -8.93 -29.24 -26.56
N THR A 295 -8.72 -29.99 -27.65
CA THR A 295 -7.70 -31.05 -27.72
C THR A 295 -6.28 -30.46 -27.71
N LEU A 296 -6.00 -29.48 -28.59
CA LEU A 296 -4.70 -28.81 -28.67
C LEU A 296 -4.36 -28.11 -27.34
N ARG A 297 -5.32 -27.37 -26.76
CA ARG A 297 -5.19 -26.72 -25.45
C ARG A 297 -4.86 -27.71 -24.34
N PHE A 298 -5.46 -28.90 -24.33
CA PHE A 298 -5.16 -29.95 -23.34
C PHE A 298 -3.75 -30.54 -23.52
N ASP A 299 -3.33 -30.81 -24.75
CA ASP A 299 -1.98 -31.33 -25.03
C ASP A 299 -0.90 -30.26 -24.76
N LEU A 300 -1.15 -28.97 -25.07
CA LEU A 300 -0.27 -27.85 -24.70
C LEU A 300 -0.24 -27.59 -23.19
N GLN A 301 -1.37 -27.71 -22.49
CA GLN A 301 -1.40 -27.65 -21.03
C GLN A 301 -0.52 -28.75 -20.42
N LYS A 302 -0.54 -29.97 -20.98
CA LYS A 302 0.36 -31.06 -20.60
C LYS A 302 1.82 -30.76 -20.90
N ALA A 303 2.12 -30.17 -22.07
CA ALA A 303 3.48 -29.76 -22.45
C ALA A 303 4.11 -28.78 -21.45
N VAL A 304 3.30 -27.94 -20.81
CA VAL A 304 3.73 -27.02 -19.73
C VAL A 304 3.76 -27.72 -18.37
N VAL A 305 2.65 -28.36 -17.96
CA VAL A 305 2.46 -28.79 -16.57
C VAL A 305 3.30 -30.00 -16.20
N HIS A 306 3.53 -30.96 -17.11
CA HIS A 306 4.34 -32.13 -16.78
C HIS A 306 5.81 -31.77 -16.50
N PRO A 307 6.54 -31.06 -17.39
CA PRO A 307 7.92 -30.66 -17.09
C PRO A 307 8.05 -29.81 -15.83
N VAL A 308 7.12 -28.89 -15.57
CA VAL A 308 7.12 -28.05 -14.35
C VAL A 308 7.00 -28.89 -13.08
N ASN A 309 6.06 -29.84 -13.05
CA ASN A 309 5.87 -30.72 -11.88
C ASN A 309 7.03 -31.71 -11.69
N GLU A 310 7.77 -32.04 -12.74
CA GLU A 310 8.94 -32.93 -12.71
C GLU A 310 10.24 -32.22 -12.27
N ILE A 311 10.26 -30.90 -12.09
CA ILE A 311 11.46 -30.17 -11.66
C ILE A 311 11.89 -30.62 -10.26
N SER A 312 13.15 -31.05 -10.13
CA SER A 312 13.76 -31.48 -8.88
C SER A 312 15.28 -31.33 -8.89
N ASP A 313 15.90 -31.47 -7.72
CA ASP A 313 17.35 -31.45 -7.49
C ASP A 313 18.04 -32.81 -7.76
N GLN A 314 17.37 -33.73 -8.47
CA GLN A 314 17.87 -35.09 -8.72
C GLN A 314 19.22 -35.13 -9.46
N SER A 315 19.39 -34.30 -10.49
CA SER A 315 20.67 -34.11 -11.21
C SER A 315 20.61 -32.91 -12.16
N GLY A 316 21.76 -32.37 -12.54
CA GLY A 316 21.87 -31.34 -13.58
C GLY A 316 21.22 -31.76 -14.89
N GLN A 317 21.52 -32.98 -15.36
CA GLN A 317 20.98 -33.51 -16.62
C GLN A 317 19.45 -33.63 -16.62
N HIS A 318 18.86 -33.99 -15.47
CA HIS A 318 17.40 -34.01 -15.30
C HIS A 318 16.80 -32.60 -15.38
N LEU A 319 17.41 -31.61 -14.72
CA LEU A 319 16.92 -30.24 -14.78
C LEU A 319 17.10 -29.61 -16.17
N LEU A 320 18.21 -29.92 -16.84
CA LEU A 320 18.46 -29.55 -18.24
C LEU A 320 17.38 -30.11 -19.16
N ASP A 321 16.98 -31.38 -19.03
CA ASP A 321 15.88 -31.96 -19.82
C ASP A 321 14.57 -31.15 -19.66
N LYS A 322 14.21 -30.74 -18.43
CA LYS A 322 13.00 -29.91 -18.22
C LYS A 322 13.17 -28.52 -18.81
N LEU A 323 14.33 -27.90 -18.61
CA LEU A 323 14.64 -26.57 -19.14
C LEU A 323 14.61 -26.56 -20.68
N GLU A 324 15.22 -27.54 -21.36
CA GLU A 324 15.25 -27.63 -22.82
C GLU A 324 13.85 -27.89 -23.41
N ARG A 325 13.01 -28.72 -22.76
CA ARG A 325 11.61 -28.94 -23.18
C ARG A 325 10.78 -27.66 -23.09
N LEU A 326 10.89 -26.94 -21.96
CA LEU A 326 10.17 -25.69 -21.74
C LEU A 326 10.67 -24.58 -22.68
N ARG A 327 11.99 -24.45 -22.85
CA ARG A 327 12.60 -23.53 -23.82
C ARG A 327 12.11 -23.82 -25.24
N SER A 328 12.15 -25.08 -25.66
CA SER A 328 11.68 -25.48 -27.00
C SER A 328 10.23 -25.06 -27.24
N LEU A 329 9.35 -25.25 -26.25
CA LEU A 329 7.96 -24.81 -26.33
C LEU A 329 7.83 -23.28 -26.48
N LEU A 330 8.61 -22.50 -25.70
CA LEU A 330 8.61 -21.03 -25.78
C LEU A 330 9.24 -20.47 -27.07
N GLN A 331 10.19 -21.20 -27.67
CA GLN A 331 10.73 -20.88 -29.01
C GLN A 331 9.72 -21.15 -30.14
N GLY A 332 8.55 -21.72 -29.83
CA GLY A 332 7.60 -22.19 -30.85
C GLY A 332 8.06 -23.46 -31.57
N ASN A 333 9.05 -24.18 -31.03
CA ASN A 333 9.47 -25.48 -31.57
C ASN A 333 8.47 -26.58 -31.16
N PRO A 334 8.28 -27.62 -31.99
CA PRO A 334 7.37 -28.72 -31.68
C PRO A 334 7.94 -29.64 -30.60
N VAL A 335 7.19 -29.85 -29.53
CA VAL A 335 7.55 -30.71 -28.38
C VAL A 335 6.73 -32.00 -28.36
N ILE A 336 7.20 -33.01 -27.63
CA ILE A 336 6.54 -34.32 -27.52
C ILE A 336 5.79 -34.42 -26.19
N VAL A 337 4.52 -34.82 -26.26
CA VAL A 337 3.63 -35.06 -25.10
C VAL A 337 3.04 -36.47 -25.22
N GLY A 338 3.59 -37.40 -24.45
CA GLY A 338 3.29 -38.82 -24.63
C GLY A 338 3.75 -39.29 -26.01
N THR A 339 2.81 -39.68 -26.86
CA THR A 339 3.06 -40.07 -28.27
C THR A 339 2.80 -38.96 -29.29
N LYS A 340 2.25 -37.81 -28.87
CA LYS A 340 1.88 -36.70 -29.76
C LYS A 340 3.01 -35.69 -29.89
N ARG A 341 3.13 -35.08 -31.07
CA ARG A 341 3.96 -33.90 -31.31
C ARG A 341 3.03 -32.68 -31.39
N VAL A 342 3.30 -31.65 -30.61
CA VAL A 342 2.48 -30.42 -30.53
C VAL A 342 3.35 -29.17 -30.53
N ARG A 343 2.85 -28.06 -31.08
CA ARG A 343 3.54 -26.78 -31.18
C ARG A 343 2.63 -25.64 -30.73
N ALA A 344 3.14 -24.76 -29.86
CA ALA A 344 2.36 -23.64 -29.33
C ALA A 344 1.91 -22.64 -30.42
N THR A 345 2.64 -22.54 -31.53
CA THR A 345 2.33 -21.65 -32.66
C THR A 345 1.43 -22.29 -33.73
N GLU A 346 0.79 -23.43 -33.46
CA GLU A 346 -0.21 -24.02 -34.37
C GLU A 346 -1.46 -23.13 -34.51
N HIS A 347 -1.73 -22.27 -33.53
CA HIS A 347 -2.85 -21.33 -33.55
C HIS A 347 -2.43 -19.98 -32.94
N PRO A 348 -2.92 -18.84 -33.47
CA PRO A 348 -2.79 -17.53 -32.82
C PRO A 348 -3.25 -17.58 -31.35
N GLY A 349 -2.50 -16.94 -30.44
CA GLY A 349 -2.77 -16.97 -29.00
C GLY A 349 -2.26 -18.22 -28.26
N GLY A 350 -1.81 -19.25 -28.98
CA GLY A 350 -1.34 -20.50 -28.37
C GLY A 350 0.02 -20.38 -27.65
N LEU A 351 0.93 -19.55 -28.18
CA LEU A 351 2.21 -19.25 -27.53
C LEU A 351 2.01 -18.36 -26.31
N GLU A 352 1.10 -17.40 -26.39
CA GLU A 352 0.70 -16.51 -25.30
C GLU A 352 0.06 -17.30 -24.16
N TYR A 353 -0.84 -18.22 -24.50
CA TYR A 353 -1.40 -19.19 -23.55
C TYR A 353 -0.32 -20.03 -22.86
N CYS A 354 0.61 -20.63 -23.62
CA CYS A 354 1.68 -21.46 -23.06
C CYS A 354 2.62 -20.65 -22.15
N THR A 355 3.03 -19.46 -22.57
CA THR A 355 3.96 -18.59 -21.82
C THR A 355 3.34 -18.13 -20.50
N ASN A 356 2.08 -17.70 -20.53
CA ASN A 356 1.37 -17.28 -19.32
C ASN A 356 1.06 -18.46 -18.40
N LEU A 357 0.65 -19.60 -18.95
CA LEU A 357 0.42 -20.82 -18.18
C LEU A 357 1.71 -21.27 -17.49
N LEU A 358 2.85 -21.24 -18.18
CA LEU A 358 4.15 -21.61 -17.63
C LEU A 358 4.55 -20.67 -16.48
N ALA A 359 4.46 -19.35 -16.69
CA ALA A 359 4.75 -18.36 -15.66
C ALA A 359 3.89 -18.57 -14.39
N ARG A 360 2.57 -18.74 -14.58
CA ARG A 360 1.63 -19.02 -13.49
C ARG A 360 1.94 -20.34 -12.77
N ARG A 361 2.25 -21.40 -13.52
CA ARG A 361 2.53 -22.74 -12.97
C ARG A 361 3.86 -22.83 -12.22
N MET A 362 4.86 -22.06 -12.64
CA MET A 362 6.13 -21.92 -11.92
C MET A 362 5.93 -21.26 -10.56
N VAL A 363 5.22 -20.11 -10.50
CA VAL A 363 4.92 -19.43 -9.24
C VAL A 363 4.03 -20.27 -8.32
N GLN A 364 3.05 -21.01 -8.89
CA GLN A 364 2.20 -21.94 -8.15
C GLN A 364 3.00 -23.04 -7.42
N GLN A 365 4.18 -23.45 -7.91
CA GLN A 365 5.02 -24.41 -7.18
C GLN A 365 5.47 -23.90 -5.81
N GLY A 366 5.50 -22.57 -5.60
CA GLY A 366 5.69 -21.97 -4.28
C GLY A 366 4.69 -22.51 -3.24
N GLU A 367 3.43 -22.61 -3.65
CA GLU A 367 2.30 -23.07 -2.83
C GLU A 367 2.12 -24.58 -2.81
N ASP A 368 2.54 -25.26 -3.88
CA ASP A 368 2.29 -26.70 -4.06
C ASP A 368 3.47 -27.52 -3.52
N GLN A 369 4.71 -27.20 -3.90
CA GLN A 369 5.91 -27.93 -3.53
C GLN A 369 6.77 -27.21 -2.47
N VAL A 370 7.07 -25.92 -2.63
CA VAL A 370 8.06 -25.22 -1.78
C VAL A 370 7.57 -25.03 -0.33
N ASN A 371 6.25 -24.92 -0.14
CA ASN A 371 5.62 -24.85 1.19
C ASN A 371 5.83 -26.14 2.03
N VAL A 372 6.01 -27.31 1.38
CA VAL A 372 6.23 -28.61 2.04
C VAL A 372 7.69 -29.08 1.96
N ASN A 373 8.37 -28.80 0.85
CA ASN A 373 9.80 -29.06 0.66
C ASN A 373 10.54 -27.74 0.36
N PRO A 374 11.11 -27.07 1.37
CA PRO A 374 11.86 -25.82 1.20
C PRO A 374 12.92 -25.87 0.10
N LYS A 375 13.58 -27.02 -0.08
CA LYS A 375 14.70 -27.21 -1.01
C LYS A 375 14.27 -27.21 -2.47
N ALA A 376 13.00 -27.52 -2.76
CA ALA A 376 12.47 -27.48 -4.12
C ALA A 376 12.54 -26.07 -4.74
N ALA A 377 12.64 -25.01 -3.92
CA ALA A 377 12.77 -23.64 -4.40
C ALA A 377 13.94 -23.46 -5.38
N PHE A 378 15.10 -24.07 -5.14
CA PHE A 378 16.32 -23.82 -5.89
C PHE A 378 16.32 -24.38 -7.33
N PRO A 379 15.95 -25.66 -7.60
CA PRO A 379 15.83 -26.15 -8.97
C PRO A 379 14.70 -25.45 -9.76
N ILE A 380 13.61 -25.03 -9.11
CA ILE A 380 12.55 -24.27 -9.78
C ILE A 380 13.03 -22.86 -10.13
N ALA A 381 13.64 -22.17 -9.17
CA ALA A 381 14.19 -20.84 -9.35
C ALA A 381 15.27 -20.77 -10.44
N ALA A 382 16.10 -21.81 -10.55
CA ALA A 382 17.07 -21.94 -11.62
C ALA A 382 16.45 -21.99 -13.02
N VAL A 383 15.41 -22.81 -13.21
CA VAL A 383 14.71 -22.89 -14.50
C VAL A 383 13.99 -21.57 -14.81
N ILE A 384 13.43 -20.91 -13.79
CA ILE A 384 12.88 -19.55 -13.95
C ILE A 384 13.95 -18.57 -14.41
N ALA A 385 15.12 -18.52 -13.76
CA ALA A 385 16.21 -17.60 -14.09
C ALA A 385 16.75 -17.78 -15.52
N GLU A 386 16.97 -19.03 -15.93
CA GLU A 386 17.43 -19.37 -17.29
C GLU A 386 16.39 -18.99 -18.36
N LEU A 387 15.11 -19.27 -18.13
CA LEU A 387 14.04 -18.89 -19.07
C LEU A 387 13.77 -17.38 -19.05
N TRP A 388 13.98 -16.67 -17.94
CA TRP A 388 13.84 -15.21 -17.87
C TRP A 388 14.88 -14.52 -18.76
N LEU A 389 16.14 -14.97 -18.71
CA LEU A 389 17.22 -14.43 -19.55
C LEU A 389 16.95 -14.58 -21.05
N GLU A 390 16.41 -15.71 -21.48
CA GLU A 390 16.10 -15.97 -22.88
C GLU A 390 14.77 -15.35 -23.33
N PHE A 391 13.79 -15.28 -22.43
CA PHE A 391 12.44 -14.77 -22.70
C PHE A 391 12.06 -13.69 -21.66
N PRO A 392 12.48 -12.43 -21.82
CA PRO A 392 12.20 -11.37 -20.85
C PRO A 392 10.71 -11.18 -20.51
N LEU A 393 9.82 -11.40 -21.50
CA LEU A 393 8.37 -11.37 -21.32
C LEU A 393 7.86 -12.46 -20.37
N PHE A 394 8.39 -13.69 -20.46
CA PHE A 394 8.07 -14.76 -19.50
C PHE A 394 8.46 -14.35 -18.08
N GLY A 395 9.64 -13.77 -17.90
CA GLY A 395 10.10 -13.25 -16.61
C GLY A 395 9.20 -12.15 -16.04
N ARG A 396 8.75 -11.21 -16.88
CA ARG A 396 7.76 -10.20 -16.48
C ARG A 396 6.43 -10.80 -16.05
N LEU A 397 5.95 -11.85 -16.72
CA LEU A 397 4.75 -12.58 -16.32
C LEU A 397 4.95 -13.36 -15.01
N VAL A 398 6.12 -13.97 -14.80
CA VAL A 398 6.49 -14.63 -13.53
C VAL A 398 6.41 -13.61 -12.39
N LEU A 399 7.00 -12.42 -12.57
CA LEU A 399 6.94 -11.35 -11.58
C LEU A 399 5.50 -10.87 -11.32
N ALA A 400 4.68 -10.79 -12.37
CA ALA A 400 3.27 -10.43 -12.24
C ALA A 400 2.44 -11.46 -11.45
N HIS A 401 2.68 -12.77 -11.65
CA HIS A 401 2.02 -13.81 -10.87
C HIS A 401 2.53 -13.84 -9.43
N PHE A 402 3.83 -13.65 -9.18
CA PHE A 402 4.36 -13.49 -7.81
C PHE A 402 3.63 -12.38 -7.05
N TYR A 403 3.52 -11.20 -7.65
CA TYR A 403 2.85 -10.05 -7.03
C TYR A 403 1.33 -10.22 -6.90
N ARG A 404 0.67 -10.91 -7.85
CA ARG A 404 -0.77 -11.21 -7.75
C ARG A 404 -1.09 -12.25 -6.67
N GLN A 405 -0.15 -13.16 -6.41
CA GLN A 405 -0.34 -14.31 -5.52
C GLN A 405 0.14 -14.03 -4.09
N CYS A 406 1.20 -13.25 -3.92
CA CYS A 406 1.70 -12.73 -2.66
C CYS A 406 1.97 -11.21 -2.81
N PRO A 407 0.99 -10.34 -2.53
CA PRO A 407 1.12 -8.90 -2.76
C PRO A 407 2.20 -8.26 -1.90
N TYR A 408 2.60 -8.86 -0.78
CA TYR A 408 3.69 -8.39 0.07
C TYR A 408 5.10 -8.61 -0.53
N LEU A 409 5.21 -9.25 -1.70
CA LEU A 409 6.41 -9.21 -2.52
C LEU A 409 6.56 -7.88 -3.27
N VAL A 410 5.50 -7.06 -3.27
CA VAL A 410 5.56 -5.62 -3.48
C VAL A 410 5.62 -4.95 -2.11
N PRO A 411 6.47 -3.93 -1.89
CA PRO A 411 6.40 -3.07 -0.72
C PRO A 411 5.21 -2.09 -0.86
N TYR A 412 4.00 -2.65 -0.89
CA TYR A 412 2.75 -1.92 -1.05
C TYR A 412 1.63 -2.64 -0.30
N TYR A 413 1.05 -1.97 0.71
CA TYR A 413 -0.17 -2.44 1.37
C TYR A 413 -1.39 -1.76 0.76
N VAL A 414 -2.10 -2.49 -0.10
CA VAL A 414 -3.38 -2.04 -0.66
C VAL A 414 -4.38 -1.82 0.49
N PRO A 415 -4.93 -0.60 0.69
CA PRO A 415 -6.06 -0.41 1.59
C PRO A 415 -7.34 -0.94 0.96
N GLN A 416 -8.30 -1.39 1.78
CA GLN A 416 -9.64 -1.74 1.30
C GLN A 416 -10.29 -0.49 0.67
N GLN A 417 -10.78 -0.63 -0.56
CA GLN A 417 -11.41 0.48 -1.28
C GLN A 417 -12.85 0.70 -0.79
N GLU A 418 -13.35 1.94 -0.88
CA GLU A 418 -14.74 2.25 -0.55
C GLU A 418 -15.69 1.44 -1.44
N GLY A 419 -16.66 0.76 -0.81
CA GLY A 419 -17.57 -0.17 -1.49
C GLY A 419 -16.99 -1.54 -1.85
N GLN A 420 -15.70 -1.81 -1.61
CA GLN A 420 -15.11 -3.14 -1.84
C GLN A 420 -15.59 -4.13 -0.77
N SER A 421 -16.12 -5.28 -1.20
CA SER A 421 -16.51 -6.35 -0.27
C SER A 421 -15.30 -6.90 0.49
N ASN A 422 -15.52 -7.36 1.73
CA ASN A 422 -14.45 -8.02 2.50
C ASN A 422 -13.87 -9.21 1.72
N GLU A 423 -14.71 -10.01 1.06
CA GLU A 423 -14.24 -11.15 0.28
C GLU A 423 -13.29 -10.73 -0.85
N ASP A 424 -13.61 -9.67 -1.60
CA ASP A 424 -12.77 -9.18 -2.68
C ASP A 424 -11.49 -8.49 -2.16
N TYR A 425 -11.56 -7.86 -0.99
CA TYR A 425 -10.39 -7.32 -0.31
C TYR A 425 -9.43 -8.44 0.15
N TYR A 426 -9.91 -9.46 0.87
CA TYR A 426 -9.08 -10.60 1.27
C TYR A 426 -8.53 -11.38 0.06
N LYS A 427 -9.30 -11.54 -1.03
CA LYS A 427 -8.77 -12.07 -2.31
C LYS A 427 -7.65 -11.20 -2.87
N SER A 428 -7.75 -9.87 -2.79
CA SER A 428 -6.68 -8.95 -3.23
C SER A 428 -5.42 -9.04 -2.36
N LEU A 429 -5.56 -9.46 -1.10
CA LEU A 429 -4.45 -9.85 -0.22
C LEU A 429 -3.93 -11.28 -0.48
N GLY A 430 -4.47 -11.98 -1.48
CA GLY A 430 -4.07 -13.34 -1.86
C GLY A 430 -4.69 -14.46 -1.01
N TYR A 431 -5.67 -14.18 -0.13
CA TYR A 431 -6.40 -15.23 0.61
C TYR A 431 -7.31 -16.02 -0.32
N ARG A 432 -7.46 -17.32 -0.05
CA ARG A 432 -8.44 -18.17 -0.75
C ARG A 432 -9.78 -18.15 -0.02
N TYR A 433 -10.87 -18.30 -0.78
CA TYR A 433 -12.22 -18.54 -0.27
C TYR A 433 -12.70 -19.90 -0.73
N THR A 434 -13.29 -20.67 0.19
CA THR A 434 -13.85 -22.00 -0.07
C THR A 434 -15.21 -22.10 0.61
N GLY A 435 -16.29 -22.25 -0.18
CA GLY A 435 -17.66 -22.31 0.36
C GLY A 435 -18.06 -21.05 1.14
N GLY A 436 -17.64 -19.86 0.68
CA GLY A 436 -17.89 -18.58 1.35
C GLY A 436 -17.05 -18.32 2.60
N LYS A 437 -16.17 -19.24 3.00
CA LYS A 437 -15.27 -19.08 4.16
C LYS A 437 -13.86 -18.72 3.70
N VAL A 438 -13.25 -17.75 4.38
CA VAL A 438 -11.85 -17.37 4.19
C VAL A 438 -10.91 -18.47 4.69
N GLU A 439 -9.78 -18.64 4.00
CA GLU A 439 -8.68 -19.52 4.38
C GLU A 439 -8.14 -19.19 5.78
N GLN A 440 -7.87 -20.23 6.56
CA GLN A 440 -7.36 -20.06 7.92
C GLN A 440 -5.92 -19.53 7.91
N GLN A 441 -5.65 -18.58 8.79
CA GLN A 441 -4.40 -17.83 8.86
C GLN A 441 -3.12 -18.69 8.85
N PRO A 442 -3.01 -19.84 9.56
CA PRO A 442 -1.82 -20.69 9.47
C PRO A 442 -1.61 -21.34 8.10
N ALA A 443 -2.69 -21.69 7.38
CA ALA A 443 -2.61 -22.25 6.03
C ALA A 443 -2.20 -21.18 5.03
N TYR A 444 -2.80 -19.99 5.12
CA TYR A 444 -2.42 -18.80 4.35
C TYR A 444 -0.94 -18.46 4.52
N LEU A 445 -0.45 -18.36 5.75
CA LEU A 445 0.95 -18.05 6.04
C LEU A 445 1.91 -19.13 5.53
N LYS A 446 1.57 -20.41 5.66
CA LYS A 446 2.39 -21.50 5.10
C LYS A 446 2.49 -21.39 3.58
N ARG A 447 1.38 -21.06 2.92
CA ARG A 447 1.29 -20.86 1.47
C ARG A 447 2.11 -19.64 1.00
N MET A 448 1.94 -18.49 1.66
CA MET A 448 2.76 -17.29 1.42
C MET A 448 4.26 -17.57 1.63
N SER A 449 4.62 -18.27 2.71
CA SER A 449 6.02 -18.61 3.04
C SER A 449 6.72 -19.35 1.89
N GLY A 450 6.02 -20.32 1.25
CA GLY A 450 6.55 -21.04 0.10
C GLY A 450 6.72 -20.17 -1.16
N VAL A 451 5.81 -19.21 -1.39
CA VAL A 451 5.91 -18.24 -2.50
C VAL A 451 7.07 -17.27 -2.28
N VAL A 452 7.20 -16.71 -1.07
CA VAL A 452 8.32 -15.82 -0.70
C VAL A 452 9.67 -16.53 -0.82
N ARG A 453 9.76 -17.78 -0.34
CA ARG A 453 10.98 -18.60 -0.46
C ARG A 453 11.37 -18.85 -1.91
N LEU A 454 10.40 -19.14 -2.80
CA LEU A 454 10.66 -19.32 -4.23
C LEU A 454 11.11 -18.01 -4.90
N TYR A 455 10.46 -16.88 -4.59
CA TYR A 455 10.83 -15.57 -5.09
C TYR A 455 12.26 -15.17 -4.69
N ALA A 456 12.59 -15.36 -3.40
CA ALA A 456 13.93 -15.14 -2.87
C ALA A 456 14.97 -16.08 -3.52
N ALA A 457 14.61 -17.32 -3.83
CA ALA A 457 15.49 -18.26 -4.52
C ALA A 457 15.77 -17.84 -5.98
N VAL A 458 14.80 -17.23 -6.67
CA VAL A 458 15.01 -16.65 -8.01
C VAL A 458 16.06 -15.53 -7.95
N MET A 459 15.97 -14.62 -6.98
CA MET A 459 16.92 -13.50 -6.84
C MET A 459 18.38 -13.92 -6.61
N ILE A 460 18.62 -15.10 -6.02
CA ILE A 460 19.97 -15.62 -5.76
C ILE A 460 20.41 -16.73 -6.74
N SER A 461 19.56 -17.07 -7.72
CA SER A 461 19.88 -18.11 -8.70
C SER A 461 20.98 -17.62 -9.63
N LEU A 462 22.03 -18.42 -9.77
CA LEU A 462 23.18 -18.13 -10.63
C LEU A 462 22.93 -18.72 -12.02
N PRO A 463 22.80 -17.90 -13.08
CA PRO A 463 22.67 -18.41 -14.44
C PRO A 463 23.91 -19.15 -14.93
N ARG A 464 23.73 -20.09 -15.86
CA ARG A 464 24.79 -20.91 -16.51
C ARG A 464 25.83 -20.04 -17.20
N ARG A 465 25.35 -19.07 -17.95
CA ARG A 465 26.17 -18.05 -18.60
C ARG A 465 26.36 -16.94 -17.57
N GLN A 466 27.58 -16.43 -17.42
CA GLN A 466 27.88 -15.33 -16.47
C GLN A 466 27.28 -14.00 -16.97
N GLN A 467 25.95 -13.93 -16.99
CA GLN A 467 25.14 -12.81 -17.43
C GLN A 467 24.45 -12.19 -16.20
N PRO A 468 24.18 -10.88 -16.20
CA PRO A 468 23.45 -10.23 -15.10
C PRO A 468 22.07 -10.88 -14.95
N HIS A 469 21.73 -11.33 -13.73
CA HIS A 469 20.41 -11.86 -13.46
C HIS A 469 19.36 -10.74 -13.61
N PRO A 470 18.25 -10.90 -14.36
CA PRO A 470 17.31 -9.81 -14.65
C PRO A 470 16.59 -9.23 -13.42
N HIS A 471 16.59 -9.98 -12.31
CA HIS A 471 15.90 -9.65 -11.06
C HIS A 471 16.74 -10.12 -9.87
N GLY A 472 17.99 -9.63 -9.77
CA GLY A 472 19.05 -10.19 -8.92
C GLY A 472 19.08 -9.66 -7.48
N LEU A 473 20.28 -9.70 -6.88
CA LEU A 473 20.53 -9.21 -5.52
C LEU A 473 20.29 -7.70 -5.36
N ASP A 474 20.38 -6.93 -6.44
CA ASP A 474 20.01 -5.52 -6.50
C ASP A 474 18.51 -5.32 -6.22
N GLN A 475 17.66 -6.17 -6.82
CA GLN A 475 16.23 -6.18 -6.56
C GLN A 475 15.92 -6.77 -5.18
N ALA A 476 16.72 -7.72 -4.68
CA ALA A 476 16.61 -8.22 -3.31
C ALA A 476 16.89 -7.11 -2.27
N TRP A 477 17.92 -6.28 -2.51
CA TRP A 477 18.22 -5.11 -1.70
C TRP A 477 17.10 -4.07 -1.76
N ARG A 478 16.64 -3.71 -2.97
CA ARG A 478 15.52 -2.76 -3.15
C ARG A 478 14.28 -3.22 -2.40
N TYR A 479 13.88 -4.48 -2.59
CA TYR A 479 12.72 -5.07 -1.93
C TYR A 479 12.83 -5.00 -0.40
N LEU A 480 13.94 -5.48 0.17
CA LEU A 480 14.10 -5.53 1.62
C LEU A 480 14.17 -4.12 2.24
N ALA A 481 14.89 -3.19 1.60
CA ALA A 481 14.94 -1.80 2.05
C ALA A 481 13.55 -1.14 2.00
N ALA A 482 12.79 -1.35 0.92
CA ALA A 482 11.44 -0.81 0.79
C ALA A 482 10.45 -1.44 1.80
N LEU A 483 10.51 -2.75 2.03
CA LEU A 483 9.71 -3.43 3.07
C LEU A 483 9.97 -2.87 4.47
N LEU A 484 11.24 -2.62 4.83
CA LEU A 484 11.62 -2.10 6.15
C LEU A 484 11.31 -0.61 6.34
N ASN A 485 11.06 0.13 5.25
CA ASN A 485 10.55 1.50 5.31
C ASN A 485 9.03 1.57 5.53
N LEU A 486 8.32 0.44 5.55
CA LEU A 486 6.88 0.37 5.82
C LEU A 486 6.58 -0.03 7.27
N PRO A 487 5.46 0.43 7.85
CA PRO A 487 4.97 -0.11 9.12
C PRO A 487 4.66 -1.61 8.97
N PRO A 488 5.17 -2.50 9.84
CA PRO A 488 4.96 -3.94 9.71
C PRO A 488 3.48 -4.33 9.87
N ARG A 489 3.10 -5.45 9.26
CA ARG A 489 1.78 -6.08 9.40
C ARG A 489 1.92 -7.37 10.22
N ASN A 490 1.43 -7.31 11.46
CA ASN A 490 1.27 -8.45 12.39
C ASN A 490 2.31 -9.59 12.23
N GLU A 491 1.86 -10.84 12.23
CA GLU A 491 2.72 -12.01 11.98
C GLU A 491 3.07 -12.23 10.49
N ILE A 492 2.39 -11.53 9.57
CA ILE A 492 2.64 -11.62 8.12
C ILE A 492 4.02 -11.11 7.77
N THR A 493 4.39 -9.90 8.22
CA THR A 493 5.74 -9.34 7.98
C THR A 493 6.83 -10.20 8.62
N ALA A 494 6.55 -10.81 9.78
CA ALA A 494 7.48 -11.75 10.41
C ALA A 494 7.72 -13.00 9.55
N ALA A 495 6.65 -13.60 9.01
CA ALA A 495 6.73 -14.76 8.11
C ALA A 495 7.51 -14.44 6.83
N ILE A 496 7.28 -13.26 6.24
CA ILE A 496 7.98 -12.82 5.03
C ILE A 496 9.47 -12.62 5.29
N LEU A 497 9.83 -11.89 6.36
CA LEU A 497 11.22 -11.59 6.68
C LEU A 497 12.04 -12.85 6.96
N VAL A 498 11.52 -13.79 7.76
CA VAL A 498 12.28 -15.01 8.07
C VAL A 498 12.54 -15.84 6.82
N GLU A 499 11.56 -15.99 5.94
CA GLU A 499 11.71 -16.76 4.69
C GLU A 499 12.64 -16.07 3.68
N PHE A 500 12.48 -14.75 3.53
CA PHE A 500 13.31 -13.96 2.61
C PHE A 500 14.77 -13.92 3.06
N LEU A 501 15.04 -13.70 4.35
CA LEU A 501 16.39 -13.65 4.91
C LEU A 501 17.05 -15.03 4.98
N THR A 502 16.29 -16.10 5.25
CA THR A 502 16.81 -17.49 5.23
C THR A 502 17.41 -17.84 3.87
N VAL A 503 16.81 -17.34 2.77
CA VAL A 503 17.31 -17.57 1.42
C VAL A 503 18.36 -16.54 1.02
N THR A 504 18.03 -15.24 1.07
CA THR A 504 18.91 -14.20 0.51
C THR A 504 20.09 -13.83 1.42
N GLY A 505 19.97 -14.02 2.74
CA GLY A 505 20.84 -13.38 3.73
C GLY A 505 22.32 -13.71 3.59
N HIS A 506 22.67 -14.94 3.20
CA HIS A 506 24.07 -15.29 2.92
C HIS A 506 24.62 -14.54 1.69
N ALA A 507 23.87 -14.53 0.58
CA ALA A 507 24.28 -13.86 -0.64
C ALA A 507 24.35 -12.33 -0.46
N MET A 508 23.36 -11.75 0.23
CA MET A 508 23.33 -10.33 0.63
C MET A 508 24.51 -9.95 1.53
N THR A 509 24.92 -10.84 2.44
CA THR A 509 26.12 -10.63 3.29
C THR A 509 27.40 -10.60 2.46
N ARG A 510 27.52 -11.47 1.44
CA ARG A 510 28.69 -11.51 0.54
C ARG A 510 28.77 -10.29 -0.38
N GLU A 511 27.63 -9.84 -0.91
CA GLU A 511 27.56 -8.74 -1.88
C GLU A 511 27.70 -7.36 -1.20
N TYR A 512 26.92 -7.11 -0.15
CA TYR A 512 26.80 -5.77 0.46
C TYR A 512 27.53 -5.62 1.81
N GLY A 513 28.02 -6.71 2.39
CA GLY A 513 28.85 -6.73 3.60
C GLY A 513 28.34 -5.83 4.72
N LYS A 514 29.08 -4.76 5.02
CA LYS A 514 28.77 -3.82 6.10
C LYS A 514 27.43 -3.09 5.95
N GLN A 515 26.92 -2.89 4.73
CA GLN A 515 25.62 -2.25 4.55
C GLN A 515 24.48 -3.21 4.90
N PHE A 516 24.58 -4.49 4.50
CA PHE A 516 23.60 -5.50 4.92
C PHE A 516 23.65 -5.75 6.43
N GLN A 517 24.83 -5.72 7.06
CA GLN A 517 24.96 -5.76 8.52
C GLN A 517 24.20 -4.62 9.24
N LYS A 518 24.19 -3.40 8.68
CA LYS A 518 23.37 -2.30 9.24
C LYS A 518 21.87 -2.57 9.10
N MET A 519 21.45 -3.17 7.99
CA MET A 519 20.05 -3.52 7.77
C MET A 519 19.59 -4.65 8.71
N LEU A 520 20.41 -5.70 8.91
CA LEU A 520 20.16 -6.71 9.94
C LEU A 520 20.10 -6.10 11.34
N HIS A 521 20.98 -5.14 11.68
CA HIS A 521 20.93 -4.45 12.95
C HIS A 521 19.60 -3.71 13.17
N LEU A 522 19.15 -2.92 12.19
CA LEU A 522 17.83 -2.25 12.19
C LEU A 522 16.67 -3.24 12.38
N ILE A 523 16.73 -4.40 11.70
CA ILE A 523 15.73 -5.46 11.87
C ILE A 523 15.71 -5.96 13.32
N CYS A 524 16.88 -6.24 13.89
CA CYS A 524 17.02 -6.74 15.25
C CYS A 524 16.61 -5.74 16.33
N THR A 525 17.05 -4.48 16.26
CA THR A 525 16.86 -3.52 17.35
C THR A 525 15.50 -2.86 17.33
N ASP A 526 15.00 -2.47 16.16
CA ASP A 526 13.89 -1.53 16.03
C ASP A 526 12.70 -2.21 15.34
N TYR A 527 12.91 -2.79 14.16
CA TYR A 527 11.82 -3.32 13.34
C TYR A 527 11.16 -4.56 13.96
N PHE A 528 11.93 -5.44 14.61
CA PHE A 528 11.38 -6.58 15.34
C PHE A 528 10.50 -6.15 16.53
N VAL A 529 10.84 -5.05 17.20
CA VAL A 529 9.99 -4.45 18.26
C VAL A 529 8.70 -3.90 17.65
N MET A 530 8.79 -3.22 16.50
CA MET A 530 7.60 -2.74 15.77
C MET A 530 6.66 -3.91 15.39
N ILE A 531 7.19 -5.00 14.82
CA ILE A 531 6.44 -6.23 14.49
C ILE A 531 5.71 -6.76 15.74
N ARG A 532 6.41 -6.85 16.87
CA ARG A 532 5.82 -7.36 18.12
C ARG A 532 4.71 -6.47 18.65
N ASN A 533 4.85 -5.15 18.53
CA ASN A 533 3.82 -4.20 19.00
C ASN A 533 2.53 -4.28 18.16
N VAL A 534 2.62 -4.56 16.86
CA VAL A 534 1.45 -4.70 15.97
C VAL A 534 0.88 -6.14 15.91
N THR A 535 1.44 -7.09 16.65
CA THR A 535 1.01 -8.49 16.63
C THR A 535 0.24 -8.84 17.92
N PRO A 536 -1.05 -9.22 17.84
CA PRO A 536 -1.85 -9.53 19.02
C PRO A 536 -1.27 -10.66 19.87
N LYS A 537 -1.30 -10.50 21.19
CA LYS A 537 -0.87 -11.52 22.15
C LYS A 537 -1.70 -12.79 21.97
N GLY A 538 -1.02 -13.92 21.70
CA GLY A 538 -1.66 -15.21 21.37
C GLY A 538 -1.83 -15.49 19.88
N SER A 539 -1.67 -14.50 18.99
CA SER A 539 -1.86 -14.64 17.54
C SER A 539 -0.57 -14.47 16.72
N GLY A 540 0.61 -14.44 17.35
CA GLY A 540 1.91 -14.26 16.68
C GLY A 540 2.94 -15.38 16.88
N GLY A 541 2.61 -16.41 17.66
CA GLY A 541 3.61 -17.30 18.28
C GLY A 541 4.45 -18.15 17.32
N GLY A 542 4.00 -18.38 16.08
CA GLY A 542 4.74 -19.15 15.09
C GLY A 542 5.76 -18.31 14.30
N PRO A 543 5.32 -17.33 13.49
CA PRO A 543 6.24 -16.56 12.65
C PRO A 543 7.16 -15.62 13.41
N VAL A 544 6.68 -14.96 14.48
CA VAL A 544 7.48 -14.00 15.25
C VAL A 544 8.61 -14.70 16.00
N THR A 545 8.33 -15.85 16.61
CA THR A 545 9.35 -16.66 17.31
C THR A 545 10.40 -17.19 16.33
N ARG A 546 10.00 -17.72 15.16
CA ARG A 546 10.95 -18.16 14.12
C ARG A 546 11.85 -17.03 13.63
N LEU A 547 11.32 -15.80 13.51
CA LEU A 547 12.14 -14.63 13.18
C LEU A 547 13.11 -14.30 14.33
N GLN A 548 12.67 -14.36 15.59
CA GLN A 548 13.54 -14.14 16.76
C GLN A 548 14.70 -15.16 16.80
N GLU A 549 14.39 -16.45 16.67
CA GLU A 549 15.35 -17.55 16.62
C GLU A 549 16.36 -17.35 15.49
N PHE A 550 15.89 -17.04 14.27
CA PHE A 550 16.75 -16.79 13.12
C PHE A 550 17.70 -15.61 13.33
N LEU A 551 17.22 -14.50 13.88
CA LEU A 551 18.05 -13.31 14.15
C LEU A 551 19.08 -13.57 15.26
N HIS A 552 18.68 -14.30 16.31
CA HIS A 552 19.56 -14.74 17.39
C HIS A 552 20.66 -15.69 16.88
N GLU A 553 20.30 -16.69 16.07
CA GLU A 553 21.25 -17.62 15.43
C GLU A 553 22.23 -16.86 14.52
N SER A 554 21.73 -15.92 13.71
CA SER A 554 22.54 -15.10 12.80
C SER A 554 23.58 -14.25 13.55
N ILE A 555 23.25 -13.76 14.74
CA ILE A 555 24.16 -12.96 15.57
C ILE A 555 25.16 -13.84 16.31
N THR A 556 24.69 -14.91 16.97
CA THR A 556 25.54 -15.83 17.76
C THR A 556 26.55 -16.58 16.89
N LYS A 557 26.20 -16.93 15.65
CA LYS A 557 27.13 -17.54 14.68
C LYS A 557 27.97 -16.54 13.88
N GLY A 558 27.78 -15.24 14.09
CA GLY A 558 28.53 -14.18 13.40
C GLY A 558 28.19 -13.99 11.91
N GLY A 559 27.08 -14.57 11.42
CA GLY A 559 26.64 -14.46 10.03
C GLY A 559 25.52 -15.43 9.66
N ILE A 560 24.95 -15.23 8.47
CA ILE A 560 23.90 -16.09 7.91
C ILE A 560 24.55 -17.18 7.04
N ALA A 561 24.21 -18.44 7.32
CA ALA A 561 24.68 -19.61 6.57
C ALA A 561 24.03 -19.68 5.16
N PRO A 562 24.69 -20.31 4.17
CA PRO A 562 24.06 -20.57 2.86
C PRO A 562 22.74 -21.35 3.02
N PRO A 563 21.68 -21.02 2.28
CA PRO A 563 20.40 -21.71 2.41
C PRO A 563 20.50 -23.21 2.08
N ALA A 564 19.89 -24.02 2.93
CA ALA A 564 19.89 -25.47 2.76
C ALA A 564 19.16 -25.88 1.47
N GLY A 565 19.85 -26.58 0.58
CA GLY A 565 19.35 -26.97 -0.75
C GLY A 565 19.78 -26.06 -1.89
N GLN A 566 20.54 -24.98 -1.63
CA GLN A 566 21.11 -24.18 -2.71
C GLN A 566 21.98 -25.04 -3.63
N LEU A 567 21.75 -24.91 -4.93
CA LEU A 567 22.44 -25.72 -5.93
C LEU A 567 23.90 -25.24 -6.10
N PRO A 568 24.87 -26.17 -6.20
CA PRO A 568 26.28 -25.80 -6.36
C PRO A 568 26.54 -25.11 -7.71
N PRO A 569 27.58 -24.25 -7.84
CA PRO A 569 27.86 -23.47 -9.06
C PRO A 569 28.15 -24.25 -10.35
N ARG A 570 28.13 -25.59 -10.32
CA ARG A 570 28.33 -26.51 -11.45
C ARG A 570 27.34 -27.68 -11.40
N PHE A 571 26.11 -27.43 -10.94
CA PHE A 571 25.09 -28.47 -10.81
C PHE A 571 24.63 -29.03 -12.16
N TRP A 572 24.53 -28.17 -13.18
CA TRP A 572 24.10 -28.43 -14.56
C TRP A 572 25.16 -27.96 -15.56
#